data_AF-A0A9D0IB71-F1
#
_entry.id   AF-A0A9D0IB71-F1
#
_cell.length_a   1.000
_cell.length_b   1.000
_cell.length_c   1.000
_cell.angle_alpha   90.00
_cell.angle_beta   90.00
_cell.angle_gamma   90.00
#
_symmetry.space_group_name_H-M   'P 1'
#
loop_
_entity.id
_entity.type
_entity.pdbx_description
1 polymer ?
#
loop_
_entity_poly.entity_id
_entity_poly.type
_entity_poly.pdbx_seq_one_letter_code
_entity_poly.pdbx_strand_id
1 'polypeptide(L)' 'MKFRIYRYNPDRDSAPRLQAFELETRAGMMLRDALMAIKEQQDDSLSFRHSCGE' A
#
# COMPACT_ATOMS: atom_id res chain seq x y z
N MET A 1 0.80 13.08 -0.27
CA MET A 1 1.98 12.31 -0.77
C MET A 1 1.50 11.24 -1.76
N LYS A 2 2.24 10.98 -2.85
CA LYS A 2 1.86 9.97 -3.85
C LYS A 2 2.67 8.69 -3.70
N PHE A 3 1.99 7.57 -3.47
CA PHE A 3 2.57 6.23 -3.37
C PHE A 3 2.33 5.48 -4.68
N ARG A 4 3.37 4.81 -5.18
CA ARG A 4 3.26 3.93 -6.35
C ARG A 4 3.57 2.51 -5.90
N ILE A 5 2.55 1.67 -5.85
CA ILE A 5 2.62 0.31 -5.31
C ILE A 5 2.55 -0.68 -6.46
N TYR A 6 3.48 -1.64 -6.48
CA TYR A 6 3.46 -2.75 -7.42
C TYR A 6 2.42 -3.78 -6.97
N ARG A 7 1.50 -4.12 -7.86
CA ARG A 7 0.33 -4.96 -7.59
C ARG A 7 0.33 -6.13 -8.55
N TYR A 8 0.04 -7.31 -8.00
CA TYR A 8 -0.13 -8.53 -8.78
C TYR A 8 -0.99 -9.53 -8.01
N ASN A 9 -2.01 -10.04 -8.69
CA ASN A 9 -2.81 -11.18 -8.26
C ASN A 9 -2.72 -12.28 -9.33
N PRO A 10 -2.05 -13.42 -9.08
CA PRO A 10 -1.85 -14.46 -10.08
C PRO A 10 -3.14 -15.11 -10.58
N ASP A 11 -4.24 -15.02 -9.82
CA ASP A 11 -5.54 -15.58 -10.22
C ASP A 11 -6.32 -14.64 -11.17
N ARG A 12 -5.92 -13.37 -11.28
CA ARG A 12 -6.70 -12.33 -11.99
C ARG A 12 -5.89 -11.49 -12.97
N ASP A 13 -4.64 -11.21 -12.66
CA ASP A 13 -3.79 -10.30 -13.41
C ASP A 13 -2.94 -11.07 -14.43
N SER A 14 -2.97 -10.63 -15.69
CA SER A 14 -2.11 -11.19 -16.75
C SER A 14 -0.65 -10.76 -16.64
N ALA A 15 -0.41 -9.62 -15.97
CA ALA A 15 0.90 -9.08 -15.69
C ALA A 15 0.81 -8.14 -14.48
N PRO A 16 1.92 -7.96 -13.73
CA PRO A 16 1.94 -6.99 -12.65
C PRO A 16 1.76 -5.55 -13.13
N ARG A 17 1.25 -4.70 -12.24
CA ARG A 17 0.94 -3.29 -12.55
C ARG A 17 1.35 -2.36 -11.43
N LEU A 18 1.65 -1.11 -11.78
CA LEU A 18 1.85 -0.02 -10.82
C LEU A 18 0.51 0.69 -10.57
N GLN A 19 0.07 0.72 -9.32
CA GLN A 19 -1.11 1.48 -8.89
C GLN A 19 -0.65 2.69 -8.07
N ALA A 20 -1.22 3.85 -8.36
CA ALA A 20 -0.95 5.07 -7.62
C ALA A 20 -2.02 5.31 -6.55
N PHE A 21 -1.59 5.71 -5.36
CA PHE A 21 -2.45 6.10 -4.24
C PHE A 21 -2.01 7.47 -3.73
N GLU A 22 -2.97 8.31 -3.40
CA GLU A 22 -2.72 9.61 -2.79
C GLU A 22 -3.14 9.55 -1.33
N LEU A 23 -2.21 9.86 -0.43
CA LEU A 23 -2.43 9.81 1.00
C LEU A 23 -1.83 11.05 1.64
N GLU A 24 -2.61 11.70 2.50
CA GLU A 24 -2.11 12.78 3.35
C GLU A 24 -1.19 12.21 4.42
N THR A 25 0.03 12.73 4.48
CA THR A 25 1.07 12.26 5.40
C THR A 25 1.40 13.33 6.42
N ARG A 26 1.68 12.92 7.65
CA ARG A 26 2.17 13.81 8.72
C ARG A 26 3.66 13.59 8.97
N ALA A 27 4.33 14.61 9.51
CA ALA A 27 5.73 14.48 9.92
C ALA A 27 5.89 13.32 10.92
N GLY A 28 6.89 12.47 10.71
CA GLY A 28 7.12 11.26 11.52
C GLY A 28 6.24 10.05 11.18
N MET A 29 5.36 10.15 10.18
CA MET A 29 4.58 8.98 9.72
C MET A 29 5.50 7.96 9.06
N MET A 30 5.47 6.72 9.55
CA MET A 30 6.25 5.63 8.98
C MET A 30 5.57 5.06 7.74
N LEU A 31 6.37 4.44 6.88
CA LEU A 31 5.86 3.78 5.67
C LEU A 31 4.83 2.70 5.99
N ARG A 32 5.01 1.93 7.07
CA ARG A 32 4.05 0.92 7.51
C ARG A 32 2.67 1.54 7.79
N ASP A 33 2.65 2.66 8.51
CA ASP A 33 1.41 3.35 8.86
C ASP A 33 0.74 3.91 7.60
N ALA A 34 1.53 4.39 6.62
CA ALA A 34 1.00 4.82 5.32
C ALA A 34 0.40 3.66 4.52
N LEU A 35 1.07 2.50 4.49
CA LEU A 35 0.55 1.30 3.82
C LEU A 35 -0.71 0.75 4.50
N MET A 36 -0.78 0.85 5.83
CA MET A 36 -1.96 0.47 6.62
C MET A 36 -3.12 1.42 6.32
N ALA A 37 -2.88 2.73 6.32
CA ALA A 37 -3.89 3.73 5.97
C ALA A 37 -4.43 3.54 4.53
N ILE A 38 -3.55 3.24 3.57
CA ILE A 38 -3.98 2.94 2.19
C ILE A 38 -4.86 1.68 2.17
N LYS A 39 -4.47 0.62 2.90
CA LYS A 39 -5.26 -0.62 2.98
C LYS A 39 -6.63 -0.40 3.62
N GLU A 40 -6.69 0.37 4.69
CA GLU A 40 -7.93 0.58 5.46
C GLU A 40 -8.88 1.58 4.80
N GLN A 41 -8.33 2.62 4.14
CA GLN A 41 -9.14 3.75 3.66
C GLN A 41 -9.37 3.73 2.14
N GLN A 42 -8.53 3.03 1.36
CA GLN A 42 -8.55 3.13 -0.11
C GLN A 42 -8.65 1.77 -0.83
N ASP A 43 -7.89 0.76 -0.42
CA ASP A 43 -7.85 -0.55 -1.11
C ASP A 43 -7.56 -1.71 -0.13
N ASP A 44 -8.62 -2.37 0.33
CA ASP A 44 -8.55 -3.50 1.26
C ASP A 44 -7.88 -4.74 0.67
N SER A 45 -7.78 -4.84 -0.65
CA SER A 45 -7.07 -5.91 -1.35
C SER A 45 -5.55 -5.69 -1.41
N LEU A 46 -5.06 -4.57 -0.84
CA LEU A 46 -3.63 -4.36 -0.62
C LEU A 46 -3.09 -5.35 0.41
N SER A 47 -2.06 -6.10 0.01
CA SER A 47 -1.41 -7.10 0.85
C SER A 47 0.06 -6.78 1.01
N PHE A 48 0.51 -6.70 2.25
CA PHE A 48 1.92 -6.52 2.63
C PHE A 48 2.19 -7.24 3.94
N ARG A 49 3.44 -7.62 4.19
CA ARG A 49 3.86 -8.27 5.44
C ARG A 49 4.72 -7.31 6.24
N HIS A 50 4.49 -7.26 7.54
CA HIS A 50 5.36 -6.62 8.51
C HIS A 50 5.50 -7.56 9.71
N SER A 51 6.69 -7.66 10.30
CA SER A 51 6.96 -8.63 11.38
C SER A 51 7.44 -8.01 12.67
N CYS A 52 8.03 -6.81 12.64
CA CYS A 52 8.41 -6.07 13.84
C CYS A 52 7.70 -4.72 13.82
N GLY A 53 6.89 -4.48 14.84
CA GLY A 53 6.59 -3.12 15.29
C GLY A 53 7.78 -2.67 16.13
N GLU A 54 8.21 -1.43 15.94
CA GLU A 54 9.28 -0.83 16.73
C GLU A 54 8.89 -0.73 18.20
#